data_AF-A0A7X6PBS7-F1
#
_entry.id   AF-A0A7X6PBS7-F1
#
_cell.length_a   1.000
_cell.length_b   1.000
_cell.length_c   1.000
_cell.angle_alpha   90.00
_cell.angle_beta   90.00
_cell.angle_gamma   90.00
#
_symmetry.space_group_name_H-M   'P 1'
#
loop_
_entity.id
_entity.type
_entity.pdbx_description
1 polymer ?
#
loop_
_entity_poly.entity_id
_entity_poly.type
_entity_poly.pdbx_seq_one_letter_code
_entity_poly.pdbx_strand_id
1 'polypeptide(L)'
;MKRLTLLMVMIITVCLAFAGIDEYYTFNETSGTYTPIAGTDAYISADDVISSAIPIGFTFPYGEYTYTEVIISSNGWIGLGASQTSNNIFNNLASTTVVPVIAPLWDDCSLSAGSCEYLLSGTAPDRIFIIQYSSLKWNYNSTTMFNLQVRLYENGKIDIVYGSSTGDPYSPTASIGINMLPGGSSWFYSVTPGTPATTSTTAENNIVGFWPGEGTIYEFNPVVAVPNDLAALSITGNTIPTAGQSSNYIVTVRNRGTNPQSTYQVKLLLGTQEVGSVNGTTIQPGEILTYTIPWTPTT
;
A
#
# COMPACT_ATOMS: atom_id res chain seq x y z
N MET A 1 -27.25 -30.12 -46.13
CA MET A 1 -27.58 -29.89 -44.70
C MET A 1 -26.81 -28.67 -44.23
N LYS A 2 -27.51 -27.56 -43.95
CA LYS A 2 -26.89 -26.30 -43.52
C LYS A 2 -26.42 -26.46 -42.07
N ARG A 3 -25.12 -26.33 -41.81
CA ARG A 3 -24.55 -26.35 -40.45
C ARG A 3 -24.92 -25.04 -39.77
N LEU A 4 -25.78 -25.12 -38.77
CA LEU A 4 -26.12 -24.01 -37.89
C LEU A 4 -25.03 -23.94 -36.82
N THR A 5 -24.16 -22.94 -36.91
CA THR A 5 -23.14 -22.68 -35.89
C THR A 5 -23.74 -21.75 -34.85
N LEU A 6 -23.99 -22.26 -33.64
CA LEU A 6 -24.47 -21.45 -32.52
C LEU A 6 -23.23 -20.83 -31.84
N LEU A 7 -23.08 -19.51 -31.94
CA LEU A 7 -22.02 -18.76 -31.28
C LEU A 7 -22.49 -18.42 -29.86
N MET A 8 -22.10 -19.22 -28.85
CA MET A 8 -22.31 -18.88 -27.45
C MET A 8 -21.09 -18.11 -26.95
N VAL A 9 -21.22 -16.77 -26.89
CA VAL A 9 -20.16 -15.90 -26.38
C VAL A 9 -20.12 -16.03 -24.86
N MET A 10 -19.17 -16.79 -24.35
CA MET A 10 -18.87 -16.88 -22.93
C MET A 10 -17.85 -15.79 -22.60
N ILE A 11 -18.27 -14.77 -21.84
CA ILE A 11 -17.37 -13.71 -21.36
C ILE A 11 -16.53 -14.31 -20.22
N ILE A 12 -15.34 -14.82 -20.54
CA ILE A 12 -14.30 -15.09 -19.55
C ILE A 12 -13.43 -13.85 -19.49
N THR A 13 -13.63 -13.04 -18.46
CA THR A 13 -12.75 -11.91 -18.15
C THR A 13 -11.37 -12.46 -17.81
N VAL A 14 -10.33 -12.06 -18.55
CA VAL A 14 -8.95 -12.27 -18.13
C VAL A 14 -8.72 -11.36 -16.92
N CYS A 15 -8.95 -11.87 -15.72
CA CYS A 15 -8.54 -11.21 -14.49
C CYS A 15 -7.08 -11.59 -14.24
N LEU A 16 -6.17 -10.66 -14.52
CA LEU A 16 -4.83 -10.67 -13.93
C LEU A 16 -4.97 -10.03 -12.55
N ALA A 17 -5.06 -10.82 -11.49
CA ALA A 17 -4.87 -10.30 -10.14
C ALA A 17 -3.36 -10.29 -9.87
N PHE A 18 -2.73 -9.13 -10.06
CA PHE A 18 -1.43 -8.88 -9.43
C PHE A 18 -1.68 -8.52 -7.98
N ALA A 19 -0.86 -9.03 -7.06
CA ALA A 19 -0.91 -8.59 -5.68
C ALA A 19 -0.70 -7.08 -5.64
N GLY A 20 -1.67 -6.36 -5.09
CA GLY A 20 -1.59 -4.92 -4.84
C GLY A 20 -1.31 -4.64 -3.37
N ILE A 21 -1.07 -3.37 -3.05
CA ILE A 21 -0.92 -2.90 -1.68
C ILE A 21 -2.13 -3.20 -0.79
N ASP A 22 -3.31 -3.32 -1.39
CA ASP A 22 -4.56 -3.71 -0.72
C ASP A 22 -4.56 -5.17 -0.24
N GLU A 23 -3.62 -6.00 -0.70
CA GLU A 23 -3.38 -7.31 -0.09
C GLU A 23 -2.61 -7.24 1.23
N TYR A 24 -1.83 -6.17 1.45
CA TYR A 24 -0.92 -6.01 2.58
C TYR A 24 -1.42 -5.03 3.62
N TYR A 25 -2.22 -4.05 3.19
CA TYR A 25 -2.75 -3.00 4.06
C TYR A 25 -4.22 -2.80 3.80
N THR A 26 -4.94 -2.41 4.85
CA THR A 26 -6.27 -1.82 4.76
C THR A 26 -6.22 -0.40 5.29
N PHE A 27 -7.10 0.46 4.77
CA PHE A 27 -7.22 1.83 5.23
C PHE A 27 -8.41 2.00 6.17
N ASN A 28 -8.24 2.84 7.19
CA ASN A 28 -9.31 3.32 8.04
C ASN A 28 -9.08 4.79 8.43
N GLU A 29 -10.16 5.52 8.65
CA GLU A 29 -10.12 6.87 9.25
C GLU A 29 -10.73 6.81 10.64
N THR A 30 -10.03 7.38 11.61
CA THR A 30 -10.53 7.54 12.97
C THR A 30 -10.26 8.94 13.49
N SER A 31 -10.81 9.25 14.67
CA SER A 31 -10.48 10.47 15.40
C SER A 31 -9.81 10.10 16.71
N GLY A 32 -8.84 10.91 17.12
CA GLY A 32 -8.13 10.76 18.38
C GLY A 32 -7.50 12.05 18.84
N THR A 33 -6.66 11.97 19.86
CA THR A 33 -5.95 13.12 20.41
C THR A 33 -4.55 13.22 19.82
N TYR A 34 -4.20 14.41 19.32
CA TYR A 34 -2.82 14.75 19.00
C TYR A 34 -2.07 15.08 20.30
N THR A 35 -0.95 14.41 20.55
CA THR A 35 -0.10 14.68 21.72
C THR A 35 1.33 14.85 21.26
N PRO A 36 1.93 16.04 21.42
CA PRO A 36 3.31 16.27 21.04
C PRO A 36 4.27 15.32 21.76
N ILE A 37 5.28 14.82 21.05
CA ILE A 37 6.42 14.11 21.66
C ILE A 37 7.49 15.10 22.12
N ALA A 38 8.33 14.67 23.05
CA ALA A 38 9.65 15.24 23.30
C ALA A 38 10.67 14.20 22.83
N GLY A 39 11.28 14.44 21.66
CA GLY A 39 12.05 13.44 20.94
C GLY A 39 13.53 13.80 20.77
N THR A 40 14.17 13.08 19.87
CA THR A 40 15.49 13.44 19.33
C THR A 40 15.29 14.21 18.02
N ASP A 41 16.05 15.28 17.83
CA ASP A 41 16.00 16.07 16.60
C ASP A 41 16.48 15.23 15.39
N ALA A 42 15.74 15.30 14.29
CA ALA A 42 16.10 14.69 13.01
C ALA A 42 17.08 15.55 12.20
N TYR A 43 17.36 16.78 12.66
CA TYR A 43 18.27 17.77 12.06
C TYR A 43 17.89 18.19 10.64
N ILE A 44 16.59 18.36 10.40
CA ILE A 44 16.03 18.75 9.10
C ILE A 44 15.25 20.07 9.16
N SER A 45 15.56 20.96 10.11
CA SER A 45 14.90 22.27 10.30
C SER A 45 15.31 23.31 9.25
N ALA A 46 15.12 22.97 7.98
CA ALA A 46 15.43 23.79 6.82
C ALA A 46 14.47 23.47 5.66
N ASP A 47 14.73 24.10 4.52
CA ASP A 47 14.10 23.79 3.24
C ASP A 47 14.94 22.76 2.48
N ASP A 48 14.28 21.88 1.72
CA ASP A 48 14.94 20.90 0.83
C ASP A 48 16.04 20.04 1.47
N VAL A 49 15.81 19.57 2.70
CA VAL A 49 16.77 18.76 3.46
C VAL A 49 16.18 17.41 3.82
N ILE A 50 17.03 16.38 3.81
CA ILE A 50 16.72 15.05 4.29
C ILE A 50 17.62 14.69 5.46
N SER A 51 17.13 13.84 6.37
CA SER A 51 17.91 13.36 7.50
C SER A 51 19.01 12.39 7.04
N SER A 52 19.97 12.10 7.92
CA SER A 52 20.71 10.83 7.83
C SER A 52 19.75 9.65 8.05
N ALA A 53 20.20 8.42 7.81
CA ALA A 53 19.41 7.25 8.16
C ALA A 53 19.18 7.20 9.67
N ILE A 54 17.91 7.14 10.09
CA ILE A 54 17.50 7.11 11.49
C ILE A 54 17.03 5.70 11.83
N PRO A 55 17.66 5.01 12.80
CA PRO A 55 17.21 3.69 13.22
C PRO A 55 15.79 3.72 13.83
N ILE A 56 14.92 2.84 13.35
CA ILE A 56 13.55 2.66 13.87
C ILE A 56 13.59 2.06 15.29
N GLY A 57 14.62 1.25 15.58
CA GLY A 57 14.79 0.53 16.84
C GLY A 57 14.11 -0.84 16.88
N PHE A 58 13.45 -1.25 15.80
CA PHE A 58 12.92 -2.60 15.55
C PHE A 58 12.89 -2.89 14.05
N THR A 59 12.66 -4.16 13.69
CA THR A 59 12.45 -4.58 12.30
C THR A 59 10.98 -4.34 11.94
N PHE A 60 10.71 -3.27 11.21
CA PHE A 60 9.37 -2.90 10.76
C PHE A 60 8.96 -3.72 9.52
N PRO A 61 7.90 -4.53 9.58
CA PRO A 61 7.38 -5.23 8.41
C PRO A 61 6.55 -4.29 7.54
N TYR A 62 6.78 -4.31 6.22
CA TYR A 62 6.07 -3.48 5.26
C TYR A 62 5.92 -4.21 3.91
N GLY A 63 4.72 -4.77 3.69
CA GLY A 63 4.48 -5.70 2.58
C GLY A 63 5.32 -6.96 2.72
N GLU A 64 6.07 -7.31 1.67
CA GLU A 64 7.01 -8.45 1.67
C GLU A 64 8.41 -8.10 2.19
N TYR A 65 8.65 -6.81 2.47
CA TYR A 65 9.97 -6.31 2.88
C TYR A 65 9.98 -5.96 4.37
N THR A 66 11.19 -5.81 4.91
CA THR A 66 11.39 -5.30 6.26
C THR A 66 12.39 -4.16 6.24
N TYR A 67 12.20 -3.19 7.14
CA TYR A 67 13.01 -1.99 7.25
C TYR A 67 13.45 -1.80 8.71
N THR A 68 14.66 -1.28 8.92
CA THR A 68 15.20 -1.02 10.27
C THR A 68 15.58 0.44 10.49
N GLU A 69 15.44 1.25 9.45
CA GLU A 69 15.78 2.66 9.42
C GLU A 69 14.83 3.42 8.49
N VAL A 70 14.82 4.74 8.62
CA VAL A 70 14.09 5.66 7.74
C VAL A 70 14.97 6.85 7.34
N ILE A 71 14.60 7.48 6.23
CA ILE A 71 15.03 8.83 5.84
C ILE A 71 13.81 9.74 5.92
N ILE A 72 13.95 10.88 6.60
CA ILE A 72 12.87 11.85 6.79
C ILE A 72 13.20 13.11 5.99
N SER A 73 12.23 13.67 5.30
CA SER A 73 12.39 14.85 4.44
C SER A 73 11.64 16.05 4.99
N SER A 74 12.23 17.25 4.88
CA SER A 74 11.52 18.52 5.16
C SER A 74 10.29 18.71 4.27
N ASN A 75 10.24 18.01 3.13
CA ASN A 75 9.15 18.01 2.16
C ASN A 75 8.00 17.03 2.50
N GLY A 76 7.83 16.69 3.79
CA GLY A 76 6.64 16.02 4.31
C GLY A 76 6.47 14.55 3.89
N TRP A 77 7.57 13.89 3.54
CA TRP A 77 7.62 12.46 3.21
C TRP A 77 8.70 11.73 4.02
N ILE A 78 8.49 10.43 4.22
CA ILE A 78 9.40 9.53 4.96
C ILE A 78 9.68 8.33 4.07
N GLY A 79 10.94 8.12 3.69
CA GLY A 79 11.40 6.93 2.99
C GLY A 79 11.70 5.81 3.97
N LEU A 80 11.19 4.59 3.72
CA LEU A 80 11.61 3.43 4.51
C LEU A 80 12.93 2.87 3.97
N GLY A 81 13.88 2.60 4.88
CA GLY A 81 15.26 2.29 4.53
C GLY A 81 16.09 3.55 4.23
N ALA A 82 17.25 3.35 3.61
CA ALA A 82 18.20 4.42 3.27
C ALA A 82 18.40 4.63 1.76
N SER A 83 17.49 4.14 0.91
CA SER A 83 17.61 4.24 -0.56
C SER A 83 17.34 5.65 -1.10
N GLN A 84 16.56 6.46 -0.37
CA GLN A 84 16.26 7.84 -0.76
C GLN A 84 17.43 8.75 -0.37
N THR A 85 18.19 9.22 -1.36
CA THR A 85 19.41 10.02 -1.15
C THR A 85 19.27 11.48 -1.55
N SER A 86 18.09 11.91 -1.98
CA SER A 86 17.80 13.29 -2.37
C SER A 86 16.43 13.72 -1.86
N ASN A 87 16.31 15.02 -1.62
CA ASN A 87 15.04 15.69 -1.51
C ASN A 87 14.17 15.44 -2.77
N ASN A 88 12.86 15.27 -2.59
CA ASN A 88 11.87 15.25 -3.66
C ASN A 88 10.70 16.17 -3.29
N ILE A 89 10.50 17.25 -4.05
CA ILE A 89 9.38 18.19 -3.88
C ILE A 89 8.15 17.78 -4.68
N PHE A 90 8.35 17.00 -5.76
CA PHE A 90 7.26 16.56 -6.63
C PHE A 90 6.62 15.29 -6.08
N ASN A 91 5.50 15.47 -5.42
CA ASN A 91 4.70 14.41 -4.84
C ASN A 91 4.10 13.49 -5.92
N ASN A 92 4.38 12.20 -5.77
CA ASN A 92 3.90 11.16 -6.68
C ASN A 92 3.92 9.80 -5.98
N LEU A 93 2.82 9.43 -5.34
CA LEU A 93 2.63 8.11 -4.73
C LEU A 93 2.67 6.99 -5.75
N ALA A 94 2.31 7.24 -7.01
CA ALA A 94 2.39 6.27 -8.10
C ALA A 94 3.81 6.10 -8.66
N SER A 95 4.83 6.75 -8.08
CA SER A 95 6.22 6.62 -8.51
C SER A 95 6.72 5.18 -8.42
N THR A 96 7.55 4.78 -9.38
CA THR A 96 8.30 3.51 -9.38
C THR A 96 9.76 3.69 -8.94
N THR A 97 10.18 4.93 -8.64
CA THR A 97 11.56 5.27 -8.25
C THR A 97 11.65 5.89 -6.86
N VAL A 98 10.61 6.62 -6.44
CA VAL A 98 10.49 7.22 -5.10
C VAL A 98 9.56 6.34 -4.28
N VAL A 99 10.11 5.23 -3.79
CA VAL A 99 9.40 4.13 -3.14
C VAL A 99 10.40 3.31 -2.30
N PRO A 100 9.99 2.72 -1.17
CA PRO A 100 8.73 2.95 -0.45
C PRO A 100 8.75 4.24 0.36
N VAL A 101 7.62 4.93 0.38
CA VAL A 101 7.43 6.21 1.04
C VAL A 101 6.11 6.24 1.79
N ILE A 102 6.15 6.79 3.00
CA ILE A 102 5.00 7.25 3.77
C ILE A 102 4.91 8.76 3.58
N ALA A 103 3.80 9.22 3.03
CA ALA A 103 3.54 10.62 2.72
C ALA A 103 2.44 11.15 3.63
N PRO A 104 2.77 11.64 4.85
CA PRO A 104 1.77 12.31 5.68
C PRO A 104 1.30 13.64 5.08
N LEU A 105 2.17 14.34 4.35
CA LEU A 105 1.86 15.58 3.65
C LEU A 105 2.97 15.86 2.62
N TRP A 106 3.14 14.97 1.63
CA TRP A 106 4.23 15.12 0.67
C TRP A 106 3.90 16.25 -0.32
N ASP A 107 4.68 17.32 -0.28
CA ASP A 107 4.60 18.49 -1.17
C ASP A 107 5.94 19.25 -1.09
N ASP A 108 6.03 20.42 -1.72
CA ASP A 108 7.12 21.39 -1.56
C ASP A 108 7.06 22.11 -0.19
N CYS A 109 7.23 21.35 0.90
CA CYS A 109 7.17 21.83 2.29
C CYS A 109 8.53 22.26 2.85
N SER A 110 8.50 23.07 3.91
CA SER A 110 9.72 23.52 4.60
C SER A 110 9.60 23.46 6.12
N LEU A 111 10.70 23.11 6.78
CA LEU A 111 10.86 23.20 8.23
C LEU A 111 11.74 24.38 8.65
N SER A 112 11.95 25.37 7.77
CA SER A 112 12.70 26.60 8.09
C SER A 112 12.17 27.40 9.29
N ALA A 113 10.92 27.18 9.69
CA ALA A 113 10.29 27.79 10.87
C ALA A 113 9.83 26.76 11.91
N GLY A 114 10.24 25.50 11.76
CA GLY A 114 9.77 24.36 12.54
C GLY A 114 10.89 23.38 12.84
N SER A 115 10.51 22.18 13.24
CA SER A 115 11.44 21.09 13.52
C SER A 115 10.80 19.74 13.21
N CYS A 116 11.66 18.72 13.07
CA CYS A 116 11.21 17.34 13.07
C CYS A 116 11.94 16.56 14.17
N GLU A 117 11.18 15.85 14.97
CA GLU A 117 11.70 15.02 16.05
C GLU A 117 11.21 13.58 15.90
N TYR A 118 11.94 12.63 16.47
CA TYR A 118 11.51 11.25 16.57
C TYR A 118 11.66 10.69 17.98
N LEU A 119 10.83 9.71 18.32
CA LEU A 119 10.84 9.03 19.62
C LEU A 119 10.49 7.55 19.44
N LEU A 120 11.32 6.67 19.99
CA LEU A 120 10.96 5.28 20.21
C LEU A 120 10.26 5.16 21.57
N SER A 121 9.04 4.66 21.57
CA SER A 121 8.22 4.44 22.77
C SER A 121 7.82 2.97 22.90
N GLY A 122 7.48 2.56 24.13
CA GLY A 122 7.08 1.19 24.45
C GLY A 122 8.23 0.21 24.60
N THR A 123 7.89 -1.07 24.67
CA THR A 123 8.82 -2.21 24.79
C THR A 123 8.35 -3.34 23.90
N ALA A 124 9.27 -4.17 23.40
CA ALA A 124 8.91 -5.27 22.52
C ALA A 124 7.88 -6.20 23.19
N PRO A 125 6.88 -6.73 22.45
CA PRO A 125 6.66 -6.58 21.00
C PRO A 125 5.77 -5.38 20.60
N ASP A 126 5.51 -4.45 21.53
CA ASP A 126 4.57 -3.33 21.36
C ASP A 126 5.28 -1.97 21.28
N ARG A 127 6.38 -1.90 20.51
CA ARG A 127 7.10 -0.63 20.28
C ARG A 127 6.42 0.23 19.22
N ILE A 128 6.58 1.54 19.38
CA ILE A 128 6.11 2.55 18.42
C ILE A 128 7.26 3.51 18.15
N PHE A 129 7.65 3.63 16.88
CA PHE A 129 8.56 4.67 16.42
C PHE A 129 7.71 5.84 15.90
N ILE A 130 7.81 6.99 16.57
CA ILE A 130 7.00 8.17 16.31
C ILE A 130 7.90 9.21 15.66
N ILE A 131 7.47 9.74 14.51
CA ILE A 131 8.07 10.89 13.83
C ILE A 131 7.08 12.04 13.95
N GLN A 132 7.55 13.21 14.36
CA GLN A 132 6.73 14.42 14.53
C GLN A 132 7.29 15.55 13.70
N TYR A 133 6.44 16.19 12.90
CA TYR A 133 6.70 17.49 12.30
C TYR A 133 5.99 18.55 13.14
N SER A 134 6.76 19.53 13.61
CA SER A 134 6.24 20.68 14.36
C SER A 134 6.43 21.95 13.54
N SER A 135 5.36 22.73 13.41
CA SER A 135 5.34 23.96 12.61
C SER A 135 5.80 23.78 11.16
N LEU A 136 5.38 22.69 10.50
CA LEU A 136 5.66 22.44 9.09
C LEU A 136 4.98 23.49 8.22
N LYS A 137 5.73 24.12 7.32
CA LYS A 137 5.18 25.04 6.31
C LYS A 137 4.74 24.19 5.12
N TRP A 138 3.43 24.11 4.89
CA TRP A 138 2.88 23.51 3.68
C TRP A 138 2.94 24.54 2.55
N ASN A 139 3.78 24.29 1.54
CA ASN A 139 4.48 25.26 0.71
C ASN A 139 5.63 25.95 1.47
N TYR A 140 6.85 25.87 0.93
CA TYR A 140 8.08 26.39 1.56
C TYR A 140 8.00 27.88 1.91
N ASN A 141 7.14 28.65 1.22
CA ASN A 141 6.95 30.08 1.44
C ASN A 141 5.69 30.42 2.27
N SER A 142 4.97 29.42 2.76
CA SER A 142 3.76 29.64 3.58
C SER A 142 4.07 30.39 4.89
N THR A 143 3.10 31.10 5.42
CA THR A 143 3.16 31.67 6.79
C THR A 143 2.32 30.87 7.78
N THR A 144 1.46 29.97 7.30
CA THR A 144 0.71 29.03 8.12
C THR A 144 1.51 27.76 8.35
N MET A 145 1.27 27.14 9.49
CA MET A 145 2.09 26.07 10.04
C MET A 145 1.19 24.94 10.51
N PHE A 146 1.67 23.71 10.32
CA PHE A 146 0.91 22.49 10.52
C PHE A 146 1.70 21.50 11.39
N ASN A 147 1.01 20.84 12.31
CA ASN A 147 1.59 19.84 13.19
C ASN A 147 1.07 18.46 12.79
N LEU A 148 1.94 17.47 12.63
CA LEU A 148 1.53 16.09 12.35
C LEU A 148 2.52 15.08 12.87
N GLN A 149 2.06 13.84 13.02
CA GLN A 149 2.90 12.70 13.37
C GLN A 149 2.70 11.55 12.39
N VAL A 150 3.75 10.76 12.21
CA VAL A 150 3.68 9.40 11.69
C VAL A 150 4.11 8.44 12.79
N ARG A 151 3.34 7.37 13.00
CA ARG A 151 3.61 6.34 14.01
C ARG A 151 3.77 5.00 13.31
N LEU A 152 4.96 4.43 13.39
CA LEU A 152 5.23 3.07 12.93
C LEU A 152 5.15 2.14 14.13
N TYR A 153 4.24 1.18 14.09
CA TYR A 153 4.09 0.18 15.14
C TYR A 153 4.90 -1.06 14.78
N GLU A 154 5.48 -1.73 15.77
CA GLU A 154 6.32 -2.92 15.58
C GLU A 154 5.63 -4.05 14.80
N ASN A 155 4.30 -4.10 14.83
CA ASN A 155 3.50 -5.08 14.10
C ASN A 155 3.22 -4.72 12.62
N GLY A 156 3.72 -3.58 12.12
CA GLY A 156 3.52 -3.12 10.74
C GLY A 156 2.42 -2.08 10.54
N LYS A 157 1.64 -1.74 11.57
CA LYS A 157 0.64 -0.64 11.50
C LYS A 157 1.34 0.69 11.29
N ILE A 158 0.70 1.57 10.51
CA ILE A 158 1.10 2.96 10.31
C ILE A 158 -0.07 3.85 10.65
N ASP A 159 0.14 4.84 11.53
CA ASP A 159 -0.80 5.95 11.69
C ASP A 159 -0.19 7.24 11.16
N ILE A 160 -0.99 8.04 10.48
CA ILE A 160 -0.74 9.47 10.24
C ILE A 160 -1.73 10.25 11.11
N VAL A 161 -1.22 11.05 12.03
CA VAL A 161 -2.01 11.77 13.03
C VAL A 161 -1.87 13.27 12.79
N TYR A 162 -2.97 13.95 12.53
CA TYR A 162 -2.99 15.38 12.26
C TYR A 162 -3.25 16.18 13.53
N GLY A 163 -2.42 17.19 13.78
CA GLY A 163 -2.52 18.11 14.89
C GLY A 163 -3.13 19.46 14.50
N SER A 164 -2.89 20.45 15.34
CA SER A 164 -3.34 21.81 15.12
C SER A 164 -2.64 22.47 13.92
N SER A 165 -3.31 23.45 13.32
CA SER A 165 -2.72 24.38 12.35
C SER A 165 -2.90 25.82 12.81
N THR A 166 -2.08 26.73 12.29
CA THR A 166 -2.21 28.18 12.54
C THR A 166 -3.12 28.90 11.54
N GLY A 167 -3.62 28.19 10.53
CA GLY A 167 -4.50 28.72 9.50
C GLY A 167 -4.69 27.74 8.34
N ASP A 168 -5.19 28.26 7.22
CA ASP A 168 -5.41 27.50 5.99
C ASP A 168 -4.11 27.32 5.18
N PRO A 169 -3.99 26.26 4.37
CA PRO A 169 -2.82 26.04 3.51
C PRO A 169 -2.64 27.13 2.44
N TYR A 170 -1.40 27.35 2.02
CA TYR A 170 -1.02 28.32 0.99
C TYR A 170 -0.55 27.59 -0.27
N SER A 171 -1.28 27.73 -1.38
CA SER A 171 -1.01 27.02 -2.64
C SER A 171 -0.76 25.49 -2.48
N PRO A 172 -1.65 24.76 -1.79
CA PRO A 172 -1.44 23.35 -1.46
C PRO A 172 -1.62 22.41 -2.66
N THR A 173 -0.72 21.43 -2.80
CA THR A 173 -0.76 20.38 -3.83
C THR A 173 -0.25 19.03 -3.30
N ALA A 174 -0.60 18.63 -2.06
CA ALA A 174 0.05 17.47 -1.44
C ALA A 174 -0.46 16.12 -1.96
N SER A 175 0.37 15.09 -1.78
CA SER A 175 -0.08 13.69 -1.73
C SER A 175 -0.09 13.22 -0.29
N ILE A 176 -1.17 12.52 0.09
CA ILE A 176 -1.30 11.87 1.39
C ILE A 176 -1.46 10.37 1.17
N GLY A 177 -0.70 9.57 1.91
CA GLY A 177 -0.85 8.12 1.93
C GLY A 177 0.47 7.37 2.00
N ILE A 178 0.51 6.19 1.39
CA ILE A 178 1.69 5.30 1.39
C ILE A 178 1.90 4.67 0.02
N ASN A 179 3.14 4.39 -0.35
CA ASN A 179 3.45 3.53 -1.49
C ASN A 179 4.45 2.43 -1.11
N MET A 180 4.51 1.37 -1.91
CA MET A 180 5.36 0.22 -1.66
C MET A 180 6.01 -0.30 -2.93
N LEU A 181 7.13 -1.01 -2.80
CA LEU A 181 7.80 -1.64 -3.94
C LEU A 181 6.85 -2.65 -4.62
N PRO A 182 6.85 -2.75 -5.96
CA PRO A 182 7.69 -2.04 -6.94
C PRO A 182 7.24 -0.60 -7.32
N GLY A 183 6.18 -0.07 -6.72
CA GLY A 183 5.57 1.21 -7.09
C GLY A 183 4.66 1.10 -8.32
N GLY A 184 4.09 2.24 -8.74
CA GLY A 184 3.09 2.26 -9.81
C GLY A 184 1.66 1.95 -9.35
N SER A 185 0.75 1.88 -10.32
CA SER A 185 -0.67 1.55 -10.08
C SER A 185 -0.80 0.22 -9.32
N SER A 186 -1.74 0.18 -8.38
CA SER A 186 -1.98 -0.88 -7.38
C SER A 186 -0.94 -0.99 -6.26
N TRP A 187 0.13 -0.20 -6.25
CA TRP A 187 1.19 -0.27 -5.23
C TRP A 187 1.26 0.98 -4.33
N PHE A 188 0.17 1.72 -4.24
CA PHE A 188 0.00 2.83 -3.31
C PHE A 188 -1.42 2.91 -2.76
N TYR A 189 -1.57 3.48 -1.58
CA TYR A 189 -2.83 4.05 -1.12
C TYR A 189 -2.71 5.56 -1.19
N SER A 190 -3.52 6.19 -2.03
CA SER A 190 -3.65 7.65 -2.10
C SER A 190 -4.92 8.05 -1.39
N VAL A 191 -4.78 8.86 -0.36
CA VAL A 191 -5.87 9.35 0.48
C VAL A 191 -6.34 10.69 -0.06
N THR A 192 -7.65 10.80 -0.28
CA THR A 192 -8.34 12.08 -0.46
C THR A 192 -9.06 12.40 0.85
N PRO A 193 -8.61 13.40 1.62
CA PRO A 193 -9.29 13.83 2.82
C PRO A 193 -10.77 14.17 2.56
N GLY A 194 -11.61 14.05 3.59
CA GLY A 194 -13.05 14.26 3.50
C GLY A 194 -13.75 13.80 4.78
N THR A 195 -15.08 13.82 4.80
CA THR A 195 -15.89 13.29 5.91
C THR A 195 -16.93 12.29 5.38
N PRO A 196 -16.58 11.01 5.22
CA PRO A 196 -15.27 10.40 5.48
C PRO A 196 -14.26 10.63 4.34
N ALA A 197 -12.98 10.43 4.64
CA ALA A 197 -11.92 10.33 3.66
C ALA A 197 -12.13 9.13 2.73
N THR A 198 -11.58 9.23 1.53
CA THR A 198 -11.61 8.14 0.53
C THR A 198 -10.20 7.76 0.12
N THR A 199 -10.02 6.55 -0.40
CA THR A 199 -8.73 6.08 -0.89
C THR A 199 -8.82 5.50 -2.28
N SER A 200 -7.72 5.60 -3.01
CA SER A 200 -7.54 4.98 -4.32
C SER A 200 -6.18 4.29 -4.38
N THR A 201 -6.15 3.11 -5.02
CA THR A 201 -4.91 2.37 -5.31
C THR A 201 -4.51 2.44 -6.78
N THR A 202 -5.34 3.04 -7.64
CA THR A 202 -5.14 3.02 -9.11
C THR A 202 -4.98 4.41 -9.71
N ALA A 203 -5.59 5.41 -9.10
CA ALA A 203 -5.44 6.83 -9.43
C ALA A 203 -4.93 7.59 -8.21
N GLU A 204 -3.84 8.34 -8.36
CA GLU A 204 -3.32 9.19 -7.30
C GLU A 204 -4.12 10.50 -7.20
N ASN A 205 -4.34 10.98 -5.98
CA ASN A 205 -4.62 12.37 -5.67
C ASN A 205 -3.33 13.06 -5.16
N ASN A 206 -2.73 13.88 -6.03
CA ASN A 206 -1.56 14.72 -5.76
C ASN A 206 -1.90 16.22 -5.74
N ILE A 207 -3.16 16.54 -5.49
CA ILE A 207 -3.68 17.91 -5.42
C ILE A 207 -4.49 18.11 -4.14
N VAL A 208 -4.14 17.39 -3.07
CA VAL A 208 -4.80 17.58 -1.77
C VAL A 208 -4.61 19.03 -1.37
N GLY A 209 -5.74 19.74 -1.21
CA GLY A 209 -5.76 21.19 -1.09
C GLY A 209 -6.21 21.71 0.27
N PHE A 210 -6.42 20.83 1.25
CA PHE A 210 -6.92 21.23 2.56
C PHE A 210 -6.34 20.35 3.67
N TRP A 211 -6.25 20.94 4.86
CA TRP A 211 -5.77 20.25 6.05
C TRP A 211 -6.82 19.25 6.56
N PRO A 212 -6.48 17.97 6.81
CA PRO A 212 -7.41 16.98 7.34
C PRO A 212 -8.04 17.33 8.69
N GLY A 213 -7.45 18.27 9.44
CA GLY A 213 -7.97 18.75 10.72
C GLY A 213 -7.35 18.08 11.93
N GLU A 214 -7.33 18.81 13.04
CA GLU A 214 -6.78 18.30 14.30
C GLU A 214 -7.59 17.11 14.81
N GLY A 215 -6.88 16.06 15.20
CA GLY A 215 -7.45 14.83 15.73
C GLY A 215 -7.83 13.81 14.67
N THR A 216 -7.74 14.13 13.37
CA THR A 216 -7.89 13.15 12.30
C THR A 216 -6.72 12.16 12.30
N ILE A 217 -7.03 10.87 12.19
CA ILE A 217 -6.04 9.79 12.11
C ILE A 217 -6.34 8.93 10.89
N TYR A 218 -5.34 8.78 10.03
CA TYR A 218 -5.35 7.81 8.93
C TYR A 218 -4.54 6.59 9.31
N GLU A 219 -5.18 5.44 9.32
CA GLU A 219 -4.59 4.18 9.74
C GLU A 219 -4.39 3.27 8.51
N PHE A 220 -3.17 2.80 8.33
CA PHE A 220 -2.85 1.69 7.42
C PHE A 220 -2.57 0.47 8.27
N ASN A 221 -3.55 -0.43 8.29
CA ASN A 221 -3.53 -1.62 9.12
C ASN A 221 -3.00 -2.80 8.32
N PRO A 222 -1.93 -3.49 8.77
CA PRO A 222 -1.40 -4.64 8.07
C PRO A 222 -2.47 -5.73 8.02
N VAL A 223 -2.66 -6.30 6.83
CA VAL A 223 -3.51 -7.47 6.64
C VAL A 223 -2.76 -8.67 7.19
N VAL A 224 -3.25 -9.22 8.29
CA VAL A 224 -2.70 -10.45 8.85
C VAL A 224 -3.13 -11.62 7.98
N ALA A 225 -2.17 -12.23 7.29
CA ALA A 225 -2.39 -13.45 6.54
C ALA A 225 -2.97 -14.54 7.46
N VAL A 226 -4.14 -15.07 7.12
CA VAL A 226 -4.74 -16.20 7.85
C VAL A 226 -3.97 -17.48 7.55
N PRO A 227 -3.92 -18.48 8.45
CA PRO A 227 -3.02 -19.63 8.27
C PRO A 227 -3.22 -20.41 6.97
N ASN A 228 -4.47 -20.53 6.50
CA ASN A 228 -4.81 -21.27 5.30
C ASN A 228 -5.57 -20.35 4.33
N ASP A 229 -4.86 -19.70 3.42
CA ASP A 229 -5.44 -18.84 2.37
C ASP A 229 -4.80 -19.15 1.02
N LEU A 230 -5.56 -19.75 0.11
CA LEU A 230 -5.13 -19.97 -1.28
C LEU A 230 -5.96 -19.08 -2.20
N ALA A 231 -5.30 -18.37 -3.09
CA ALA A 231 -5.94 -17.50 -4.06
C ALA A 231 -5.64 -17.96 -5.49
N ALA A 232 -6.66 -18.04 -6.34
CA ALA A 232 -6.47 -18.16 -7.78
C ALA A 232 -6.25 -16.75 -8.37
N LEU A 233 -5.04 -16.49 -8.86
CA LEU A 233 -4.63 -15.17 -9.36
C LEU A 233 -5.10 -14.92 -10.79
N SER A 234 -5.13 -15.96 -11.62
CA SER A 234 -5.53 -15.82 -13.02
C SER A 234 -5.95 -17.15 -13.62
N ILE A 235 -6.72 -17.06 -14.70
CA ILE A 235 -6.99 -18.16 -15.62
C ILE A 235 -6.72 -17.70 -17.06
N THR A 236 -5.97 -18.52 -17.80
CA THR A 236 -5.68 -18.30 -19.22
C THR A 236 -6.02 -19.56 -20.00
N GLY A 237 -6.66 -19.44 -21.17
CA GLY A 237 -7.01 -20.59 -22.01
C GLY A 237 -7.83 -20.17 -23.23
N ASN A 238 -8.34 -21.15 -23.96
CA ASN A 238 -9.19 -20.90 -25.12
C ASN A 238 -10.53 -20.29 -24.68
N THR A 239 -10.82 -19.07 -25.14
CA THR A 239 -12.07 -18.35 -24.82
C THR A 239 -13.24 -18.70 -25.74
N ILE A 240 -12.98 -19.44 -26.83
CA ILE A 240 -14.00 -19.92 -27.78
C ILE A 240 -13.76 -21.42 -28.04
N PRO A 241 -13.94 -22.27 -27.01
CA PRO A 241 -13.65 -23.69 -27.15
C PRO A 241 -14.69 -24.38 -28.04
N THR A 242 -14.25 -25.38 -28.80
CA THR A 242 -15.13 -26.12 -29.72
C THR A 242 -15.62 -27.39 -29.04
N ALA A 243 -16.93 -27.65 -29.11
CA ALA A 243 -17.52 -28.87 -28.57
C ALA A 243 -16.80 -30.12 -29.09
N GLY A 244 -16.44 -31.03 -28.18
CA GLY A 244 -15.71 -32.26 -28.47
C GLY A 244 -14.21 -32.09 -28.72
N GLN A 245 -13.66 -30.87 -28.64
CA GLN A 245 -12.22 -30.62 -28.74
C GLN A 245 -11.66 -30.19 -27.37
N SER A 246 -10.60 -30.88 -26.92
CA SER A 246 -9.95 -30.56 -25.65
C SER A 246 -9.09 -29.30 -25.79
N SER A 247 -9.15 -28.42 -24.79
CA SER A 247 -8.30 -27.24 -24.65
C SER A 247 -7.72 -27.18 -23.23
N ASN A 248 -6.48 -26.71 -23.11
CA ASN A 248 -5.83 -26.52 -21.82
C ASN A 248 -6.12 -25.13 -21.26
N TYR A 249 -6.44 -25.08 -19.96
CA TYR A 249 -6.59 -23.87 -19.18
C TYR A 249 -5.52 -23.85 -18.10
N ILE A 250 -4.78 -22.75 -18.02
CA ILE A 250 -3.72 -22.54 -17.05
C ILE A 250 -4.29 -21.66 -15.94
N VAL A 251 -4.29 -22.18 -14.71
CA VAL A 251 -4.70 -21.44 -13.51
C VAL A 251 -3.45 -21.14 -12.69
N THR A 252 -3.24 -19.87 -12.35
CA THR A 252 -2.17 -19.44 -11.44
C THR A 252 -2.73 -19.37 -10.03
N VAL A 253 -2.08 -20.02 -9.07
CA VAL A 253 -2.50 -20.08 -7.66
C VAL A 253 -1.37 -19.58 -6.78
N ARG A 254 -1.71 -18.76 -5.77
CA ARG A 254 -0.80 -18.29 -4.72
C ARG A 254 -1.24 -18.83 -3.38
N ASN A 255 -0.29 -19.21 -2.53
CA ASN A 255 -0.56 -19.37 -1.10
C ASN A 255 -0.33 -18.04 -0.38
N ARG A 256 -1.43 -17.41 0.03
CA ARG A 256 -1.44 -16.18 0.84
C ARG A 256 -1.39 -16.48 2.33
N GLY A 257 -1.55 -17.74 2.73
CA GLY A 257 -1.54 -18.15 4.12
C GLY A 257 -0.14 -18.32 4.70
N THR A 258 -0.06 -18.39 6.02
CA THR A 258 1.20 -18.59 6.74
C THR A 258 1.60 -20.06 6.88
N ASN A 259 0.71 -21.00 6.58
CA ASN A 259 1.02 -22.43 6.55
C ASN A 259 1.22 -22.94 5.12
N PRO A 260 2.18 -23.86 4.89
CA PRO A 260 2.23 -24.64 3.66
C PRO A 260 0.92 -25.40 3.44
N GLN A 261 0.43 -25.42 2.19
CA GLN A 261 -0.77 -26.18 1.82
C GLN A 261 -0.38 -27.33 0.90
N SER A 262 -0.79 -28.56 1.25
CA SER A 262 -0.52 -29.77 0.45
C SER A 262 -1.78 -30.53 0.05
N THR A 263 -2.94 -30.14 0.60
CA THR A 263 -4.23 -30.83 0.41
C THR A 263 -5.28 -29.84 -0.07
N TYR A 264 -5.32 -29.64 -1.38
CA TYR A 264 -6.31 -28.81 -2.06
C TYR A 264 -6.48 -29.27 -3.51
N GLN A 265 -7.49 -28.71 -4.18
CA GLN A 265 -7.77 -28.99 -5.59
C GLN A 265 -7.98 -27.67 -6.32
N VAL A 266 -7.45 -27.57 -7.53
CA VAL A 266 -7.69 -26.43 -8.43
C VAL A 266 -8.79 -26.83 -9.40
N LYS A 267 -9.87 -26.06 -9.42
CA LYS A 267 -11.08 -26.37 -10.18
C LYS A 267 -11.31 -25.32 -11.26
N LEU A 268 -11.67 -25.80 -12.45
CA LEU A 268 -12.18 -24.97 -13.54
C LEU A 268 -13.71 -25.00 -13.50
N LEU A 269 -14.33 -23.83 -13.41
CA LEU A 269 -15.79 -23.69 -13.36
C LEU A 269 -16.33 -22.99 -14.62
N LEU A 270 -17.40 -23.54 -15.19
CA LEU A 270 -18.29 -22.90 -16.16
C LEU A 270 -19.50 -22.35 -15.39
N GLY A 271 -19.48 -21.05 -15.08
CA GLY A 271 -20.42 -20.48 -14.11
C GLY A 271 -20.18 -21.10 -12.73
N THR A 272 -21.12 -21.91 -12.25
CA THR A 272 -20.99 -22.68 -11.00
C THR A 272 -20.70 -24.17 -11.22
N GLN A 273 -20.72 -24.65 -12.47
CA GLN A 273 -20.50 -26.05 -12.80
C GLN A 273 -19.00 -26.35 -12.89
N GLU A 274 -18.52 -27.37 -12.18
CA GLU A 274 -17.17 -27.88 -12.36
C GLU A 274 -17.03 -28.60 -13.71
N VAL A 275 -16.04 -28.18 -14.51
CA VAL A 275 -15.76 -28.74 -15.84
C VAL A 275 -14.38 -29.40 -15.95
N GLY A 276 -13.55 -29.27 -14.92
CA GLY A 276 -12.27 -29.96 -14.81
C GLY A 276 -11.59 -29.60 -13.49
N SER A 277 -10.70 -30.47 -13.02
CA SER A 277 -9.93 -30.22 -11.81
C SER A 277 -8.62 -31.00 -11.80
N VAL A 278 -7.65 -30.49 -11.03
CA VAL A 278 -6.36 -31.15 -10.77
C VAL A 278 -6.03 -31.05 -9.29
N ASN A 279 -5.38 -32.06 -8.73
CA ASN A 279 -4.89 -32.01 -7.36
C ASN A 279 -3.75 -30.99 -7.24
N GLY A 280 -3.80 -30.20 -6.18
CA GLY A 280 -2.73 -29.29 -5.82
C GLY A 280 -1.46 -30.05 -5.43
N THR A 281 -0.32 -29.41 -5.64
CA THR A 281 0.97 -29.82 -5.07
C THR A 281 1.27 -28.97 -3.84
N THR A 282 2.24 -29.38 -3.02
CA THR A 282 2.63 -28.55 -1.86
C THR A 282 3.00 -27.14 -2.33
N ILE A 283 2.41 -26.13 -1.73
CA ILE A 283 2.66 -24.71 -2.00
C ILE A 283 3.02 -24.01 -0.69
N GLN A 284 4.22 -23.45 -0.62
CA GLN A 284 4.75 -22.73 0.54
C GLN A 284 4.08 -21.36 0.69
N PRO A 285 4.04 -20.77 1.90
CA PRO A 285 3.62 -19.38 2.08
C PRO A 285 4.31 -18.42 1.10
N GLY A 286 3.54 -17.59 0.41
CA GLY A 286 4.01 -16.65 -0.61
C GLY A 286 4.30 -17.26 -1.98
N GLU A 287 4.40 -18.59 -2.10
CA GLU A 287 4.70 -19.28 -3.36
C GLU A 287 3.56 -19.16 -4.36
N ILE A 288 3.92 -19.09 -5.65
CA ILE A 288 3.00 -19.07 -6.79
C ILE A 288 3.27 -20.30 -7.66
N LEU A 289 2.22 -21.08 -7.92
CA LEU A 289 2.26 -22.26 -8.78
C LEU A 289 1.25 -22.13 -9.92
N THR A 290 1.52 -22.83 -11.03
CA THR A 290 0.59 -22.90 -12.16
C THR A 290 0.07 -24.33 -12.36
N TYR A 291 -1.21 -24.44 -12.68
CA TYR A 291 -1.92 -25.69 -12.86
C TYR A 291 -2.58 -25.74 -14.23
N THR A 292 -2.32 -26.80 -14.99
CA THR A 292 -2.94 -27.01 -16.30
C THR A 292 -4.13 -27.94 -16.16
N ILE A 293 -5.32 -27.47 -16.52
CA ILE A 293 -6.58 -28.21 -16.48
C ILE A 293 -7.08 -28.38 -17.92
N PRO A 294 -7.11 -29.61 -18.47
CA PRO A 294 -7.75 -29.86 -19.76
C PRO A 294 -9.27 -29.85 -19.61
N TRP A 295 -9.97 -29.21 -20.54
CA TRP A 295 -11.43 -29.24 -20.64
C TRP A 295 -11.87 -29.51 -22.08
N THR A 296 -12.83 -30.42 -22.24
CA THR A 296 -13.49 -30.74 -23.51
C THR A 296 -14.97 -30.35 -23.38
N PRO A 297 -15.42 -29.23 -23.94
CA PRO A 297 -16.82 -28.83 -23.87
C PRO A 297 -17.73 -29.86 -24.56
N THR A 298 -18.91 -30.08 -24.00
CA THR A 298 -19.92 -30.98 -24.58
C THR A 298 -20.87 -30.28 -25.54
N THR A 299 -20.98 -28.95 -25.45
CA THR A 299 -21.91 -28.09 -26.21
C THR A 299 -21.21 -26.80 -26.61
#